data_AF-A0A444VXC8-F1
#
_entry.id   AF-A0A444VXC8-F1
#
_cell.length_a   1.000
_cell.length_b   1.000
_cell.length_c   1.000
_cell.angle_alpha   90.00
_cell.angle_beta   90.00
_cell.angle_gamma   90.00
#
_symmetry.space_group_name_H-M   'P 1'
#
loop_
_entity.id
_entity.type
_entity.pdbx_description
1 polymer ?
#
loop_
_entity_poly.entity_id
_entity_poly.type
_entity_poly.pdbx_seq_one_letter_code
_entity_poly.pdbx_strand_id
1 'polypeptide(L)'
;MKTNHKKSNKKVQTSAAAMLNFLILFSASDKTAAQNNAGIVGIDHVGINVPDLNKAVTFFSDVLGFTPVTQLGPIPLDADWKKLNHINPNTGDVTIKMINAGNGASIEVFEYADNKGSKTYPNTDDIGASHIAFYVNDIHVAVEYLKSKGVKILGEPFTTPSGDTAGESWVYFETPWGSKMELVSYPNGKGYEKTHPKTVLWSPKNKAIKKTADDFDPKKNTLIVENHLKIWNEKDEAKRKVLLNQVYATDVEMVDRHFIAEGFEDISKFIVELQTKNSDFRFSAKSIETNHNIVRLYWQFGSKSKPSVVSGMDLFVIENNKVQKLYVFLDQKE
;
A
#
# COMPACT_ATOMS: atom_id res chain seq x y z
N MET A 1 -43.08 -17.41 61.43
CA MET A 1 -43.04 -17.91 60.04
C MET A 1 -41.89 -17.20 59.31
N LYS A 2 -40.74 -17.87 59.17
CA LYS A 2 -39.57 -17.38 58.44
C LYS A 2 -39.53 -18.14 57.10
N THR A 3 -39.59 -17.44 55.99
CA THR A 3 -39.32 -18.03 54.67
C THR A 3 -38.09 -17.38 54.06
N ASN A 4 -37.00 -18.15 54.11
CA ASN A 4 -35.79 -17.96 53.33
C ASN A 4 -36.10 -18.18 51.85
N HIS A 5 -35.70 -17.26 50.97
CA HIS A 5 -35.37 -17.63 49.60
C HIS A 5 -33.96 -17.13 49.23
N LYS A 6 -33.07 -18.13 49.12
CA LYS A 6 -31.68 -18.05 48.67
C LYS A 6 -31.62 -17.49 47.24
N LYS A 7 -30.73 -16.52 47.03
CA LYS A 7 -30.20 -16.13 45.71
C LYS A 7 -29.51 -17.34 45.06
N SER A 8 -29.95 -17.69 43.87
CA SER A 8 -29.27 -18.67 43.00
C SER A 8 -28.40 -17.93 41.99
N ASN A 9 -27.09 -18.04 42.15
CA ASN A 9 -26.11 -17.71 41.13
C ASN A 9 -26.21 -18.75 40.00
N LYS A 10 -26.79 -18.37 38.87
CA LYS A 10 -26.60 -19.10 37.61
C LYS A 10 -25.66 -18.31 36.71
N LYS A 11 -24.42 -18.81 36.60
CA LYS A 11 -23.54 -18.59 35.46
C LYS A 11 -24.32 -18.99 34.20
N VAL A 12 -24.48 -18.07 33.25
CA VAL A 12 -24.92 -18.41 31.90
C VAL A 12 -23.66 -18.58 31.06
N GLN A 13 -23.27 -19.85 30.88
CA GLN A 13 -22.38 -20.26 29.80
C GLN A 13 -23.14 -20.14 28.47
N THR A 14 -22.52 -19.41 27.55
CA THR A 14 -22.48 -19.64 26.09
C THR A 14 -23.45 -20.65 25.49
N SER A 15 -24.30 -20.17 24.59
CA SER A 15 -24.69 -20.91 23.38
C SER A 15 -24.80 -19.92 22.22
N ALA A 16 -23.65 -19.66 21.60
CA ALA A 16 -23.55 -19.17 20.24
C ALA A 16 -23.94 -20.31 19.30
N ALA A 17 -25.20 -20.36 18.86
CA ALA A 17 -25.65 -21.29 17.81
C ALA A 17 -27.00 -20.84 17.24
N ALA A 18 -26.97 -19.90 16.29
CA ALA A 18 -27.93 -19.80 15.17
C ALA A 18 -27.58 -18.60 14.27
N MET A 19 -26.38 -18.60 13.66
CA MET A 19 -26.18 -17.84 12.42
C MET A 19 -26.66 -18.71 11.27
N LEU A 20 -27.90 -18.45 10.84
CA LEU A 20 -28.49 -19.06 9.67
C LEU A 20 -27.74 -18.52 8.43
N ASN A 21 -26.95 -19.40 7.81
CA ASN A 21 -26.25 -19.13 6.56
C ASN A 21 -27.26 -18.90 5.42
N PHE A 22 -27.61 -17.64 5.16
CA PHE A 22 -28.08 -17.23 3.84
C PHE A 22 -26.85 -16.90 3.00
N LEU A 23 -26.30 -17.92 2.32
CA LEU A 23 -25.31 -17.70 1.27
C LEU A 23 -26.04 -17.11 0.06
N ILE A 24 -26.13 -15.78 -0.02
CA ILE A 24 -26.38 -15.11 -1.30
C ILE A 24 -25.04 -15.16 -2.05
N LEU A 25 -24.89 -16.16 -2.92
CA LEU A 25 -23.78 -16.27 -3.85
C LEU A 25 -23.89 -15.15 -4.89
N PHE A 26 -23.46 -13.94 -4.53
CA PHE A 26 -23.12 -12.94 -5.55
C PHE A 26 -21.86 -13.42 -6.25
N SER A 27 -21.99 -13.82 -7.51
CA SER A 27 -20.85 -14.18 -8.33
C SER A 27 -19.92 -12.97 -8.46
N ALA A 28 -18.59 -13.17 -8.40
CA ALA A 28 -17.62 -12.09 -8.56
C ALA A 28 -17.76 -11.33 -9.91
N SER A 29 -18.38 -11.98 -10.91
CA SER A 29 -18.76 -11.38 -12.20
C SER A 29 -19.78 -10.26 -12.07
N ASP A 30 -20.80 -10.40 -11.20
CA ASP A 30 -21.87 -9.40 -11.08
C ASP A 30 -21.37 -8.11 -10.42
N LYS A 31 -20.44 -8.23 -9.47
CA LYS A 31 -19.82 -7.06 -8.79
C LYS A 31 -18.92 -6.26 -9.74
N THR A 32 -18.13 -6.94 -10.56
CA THR A 32 -17.26 -6.31 -11.56
C THR A 32 -18.10 -5.59 -12.63
N ALA A 33 -19.21 -6.21 -13.06
CA ALA A 33 -20.15 -5.58 -13.97
C ALA A 33 -20.79 -4.32 -13.36
N ALA A 34 -21.20 -4.35 -12.09
CA ALA A 34 -21.76 -3.17 -11.41
C ALA A 34 -20.76 -2.02 -11.31
N GLN A 35 -19.50 -2.30 -10.93
CA GLN A 35 -18.45 -1.29 -10.87
C GLN A 35 -18.17 -0.66 -12.24
N ASN A 36 -18.06 -1.49 -13.28
CA ASN A 36 -17.81 -1.03 -14.65
C ASN A 36 -19.01 -0.25 -15.21
N ASN A 37 -20.23 -0.70 -14.97
CA ASN A 37 -21.45 -0.01 -15.40
C ASN A 37 -21.59 1.36 -14.74
N ALA A 38 -21.17 1.48 -13.48
CA ALA A 38 -21.13 2.76 -12.77
C ALA A 38 -19.89 3.61 -13.11
N GLY A 39 -18.91 3.06 -13.84
CA GLY A 39 -17.65 3.74 -14.17
C GLY A 39 -16.77 4.05 -12.96
N ILE A 40 -16.95 3.35 -11.83
CA ILE A 40 -16.24 3.64 -10.58
C ILE A 40 -14.83 3.02 -10.62
N VAL A 41 -13.80 3.86 -10.56
CA VAL A 41 -12.40 3.39 -10.58
C VAL A 41 -11.85 3.12 -9.17
N GLY A 42 -12.23 3.91 -8.18
CA GLY A 42 -11.75 3.77 -6.81
C GLY A 42 -12.17 4.93 -5.90
N ILE A 43 -11.59 4.98 -4.69
CA ILE A 43 -11.76 6.10 -3.76
C ILE A 43 -10.88 7.27 -4.21
N ASP A 44 -11.47 8.44 -4.37
CA ASP A 44 -10.75 9.69 -4.70
C ASP A 44 -10.27 10.41 -3.42
N HIS A 45 -11.20 10.67 -2.49
CA HIS A 45 -10.93 11.33 -1.22
C HIS A 45 -11.92 10.92 -0.12
N VAL A 46 -11.62 11.33 1.12
CA VAL A 46 -12.50 11.23 2.29
C VAL A 46 -12.76 12.64 2.84
N GLY A 47 -14.04 13.00 2.96
CA GLY A 47 -14.48 14.29 3.49
C GLY A 47 -14.68 14.30 5.02
N ILE A 48 -14.14 15.30 5.71
CA ILE A 48 -14.35 15.51 7.15
C ILE A 48 -14.61 16.97 7.51
N ASN A 49 -15.48 17.19 8.49
CA ASN A 49 -15.71 18.52 9.05
C ASN A 49 -14.68 18.83 10.15
N VAL A 50 -14.17 20.05 10.15
CA VAL A 50 -13.23 20.57 11.16
C VAL A 50 -13.75 21.87 11.75
N PRO A 51 -13.47 22.17 13.02
CA PRO A 51 -13.92 23.41 13.65
C PRO A 51 -13.05 24.63 13.31
N ASP A 52 -11.84 24.41 12.79
CA ASP A 52 -10.87 25.44 12.42
C ASP A 52 -9.98 24.89 11.30
N LEU A 53 -10.01 25.52 10.12
CA LEU A 53 -9.28 25.03 8.95
C LEU A 53 -7.76 25.15 9.11
N ASN A 54 -7.28 26.24 9.72
CA ASN A 54 -5.85 26.46 9.91
C ASN A 54 -5.26 25.42 10.85
N LYS A 55 -5.94 25.15 11.97
CA LYS A 55 -5.54 24.12 12.92
C LYS A 55 -5.54 22.73 12.28
N ALA A 56 -6.52 22.43 11.43
CA ALA A 56 -6.56 21.17 10.69
C ALA A 56 -5.42 21.04 9.68
N VAL A 57 -5.19 22.07 8.87
CA VAL A 57 -4.10 22.09 7.88
C VAL A 57 -2.74 21.95 8.55
N THR A 58 -2.47 22.73 9.62
CA THR A 58 -1.23 22.62 10.40
C THR A 58 -1.05 21.21 10.99
N PHE A 59 -2.12 20.60 11.52
CA PHE A 59 -2.02 19.23 12.02
C PHE A 59 -1.65 18.23 10.91
N PHE A 60 -2.40 18.23 9.80
CA PHE A 60 -2.15 17.28 8.71
C PHE A 60 -0.79 17.49 8.04
N SER A 61 -0.34 18.74 7.89
CA SER A 61 0.95 19.05 7.27
C SER A 61 2.14 18.89 8.21
N ASP A 62 2.14 19.60 9.34
CA ASP A 62 3.33 19.68 10.20
C ASP A 62 3.48 18.47 11.12
N VAL A 63 2.38 17.79 11.47
CA VAL A 63 2.41 16.58 12.30
C VAL A 63 2.45 15.34 11.42
N LEU A 64 1.52 15.20 10.47
CA LEU A 64 1.41 13.97 9.66
C LEU A 64 2.20 14.00 8.34
N GLY A 65 2.77 15.15 7.96
CA GLY A 65 3.62 15.27 6.77
C GLY A 65 2.85 15.32 5.44
N PHE A 66 1.56 15.62 5.46
CA PHE A 66 0.73 15.70 4.26
C PHE A 66 0.80 17.07 3.58
N THR A 67 0.40 17.12 2.32
CA THR A 67 0.54 18.34 1.50
C THR A 67 -0.83 18.95 1.18
N PRO A 68 -1.15 20.16 1.69
CA PRO A 68 -2.31 20.91 1.23
C PRO A 68 -2.14 21.29 -0.24
N VAL A 69 -3.15 21.05 -1.07
CA VAL A 69 -3.06 21.19 -2.52
C VAL A 69 -3.88 22.38 -3.03
N THR A 70 -5.18 22.39 -2.73
CA THR A 70 -6.11 23.41 -3.22
C THR A 70 -7.04 23.89 -2.13
N GLN A 71 -7.69 25.03 -2.37
CA GLN A 71 -8.70 25.61 -1.49
C GLN A 71 -9.90 26.09 -2.32
N LEU A 72 -11.10 25.93 -1.76
CA LEU A 72 -12.33 26.48 -2.31
C LEU A 72 -13.05 27.29 -1.22
N GLY A 73 -13.71 28.37 -1.63
CA GLY A 73 -14.53 29.21 -0.77
C GLY A 73 -13.85 30.44 -0.16
N PRO A 74 -14.55 31.17 0.72
CA PRO A 74 -15.86 30.83 1.28
C PRO A 74 -16.97 30.70 0.22
N ILE A 75 -17.76 29.62 0.29
CA ILE A 75 -18.89 29.35 -0.61
C ILE A 75 -20.19 29.55 0.19
N PRO A 76 -21.03 30.52 -0.20
CA PRO A 76 -22.36 30.67 0.37
C PRO A 76 -23.23 29.44 0.11
N LEU A 77 -24.01 29.05 1.11
CA LEU A 77 -24.88 27.89 1.05
C LEU A 77 -26.35 28.34 1.05
N ASP A 78 -27.05 28.13 -0.06
CA ASP A 78 -28.47 28.46 -0.16
C ASP A 78 -29.35 27.50 0.67
N ALA A 79 -30.60 27.89 0.87
CA ALA A 79 -31.53 27.16 1.74
C ALA A 79 -31.90 25.77 1.20
N ASP A 80 -32.00 25.61 -0.12
CA ASP A 80 -32.35 24.33 -0.74
C ASP A 80 -31.17 23.36 -0.63
N TRP A 81 -29.95 23.83 -0.85
CA TRP A 81 -28.72 23.05 -0.63
C TRP A 81 -28.58 22.58 0.82
N LYS A 82 -28.80 23.50 1.78
CA LYS A 82 -28.73 23.15 3.21
C LYS A 82 -29.77 22.09 3.58
N LYS A 83 -30.99 22.22 3.08
CA LYS A 83 -32.06 21.25 3.31
C LYS A 83 -31.74 19.88 2.70
N LEU A 84 -31.25 19.86 1.45
CA LEU A 84 -30.89 18.63 0.74
C LEU A 84 -29.78 17.86 1.44
N ASN A 85 -28.79 18.57 1.99
CA ASN A 85 -27.61 17.97 2.63
C ASN A 85 -27.73 17.88 4.16
N HIS A 86 -28.92 18.11 4.72
CA HIS A 86 -29.17 18.08 6.17
C HIS A 86 -28.24 19.01 6.99
N ILE A 87 -27.89 20.16 6.43
CA ILE A 87 -27.11 21.20 7.11
C ILE A 87 -28.08 22.09 7.90
N ASN A 88 -27.65 22.52 9.10
CA ASN A 88 -28.44 23.46 9.89
C ASN A 88 -28.71 24.76 9.09
N PRO A 89 -29.96 25.25 8.98
CA PRO A 89 -30.29 26.45 8.20
C PRO A 89 -29.45 27.69 8.55
N ASN A 90 -29.02 27.79 9.81
CA ASN A 90 -28.27 28.92 10.36
C ASN A 90 -26.75 28.73 10.33
N THR A 91 -26.24 27.63 9.75
CA THR A 91 -24.80 27.49 9.45
C THR A 91 -24.43 28.42 8.29
N GLY A 92 -23.29 29.11 8.39
CA GLY A 92 -22.79 30.02 7.36
C GLY A 92 -22.06 29.32 6.22
N ASP A 93 -21.26 30.11 5.51
CA ASP A 93 -20.49 29.70 4.32
C ASP A 93 -19.48 28.59 4.64
N VAL A 94 -19.14 27.78 3.64
CA VAL A 94 -18.15 26.71 3.78
C VAL A 94 -16.83 27.07 3.08
N THR A 95 -15.72 26.78 3.73
CA THR A 95 -14.37 26.81 3.13
C THR A 95 -13.81 25.40 3.15
N ILE A 96 -13.23 24.98 2.03
CA ILE A 96 -12.78 23.60 1.78
C ILE A 96 -11.29 23.61 1.47
N LYS A 97 -10.53 22.66 2.02
CA LYS A 97 -9.14 22.40 1.62
C LYS A 97 -8.96 20.94 1.22
N MET A 98 -8.33 20.72 0.06
CA MET A 98 -7.89 19.38 -0.36
C MET A 98 -6.46 19.15 0.12
N ILE A 99 -6.23 18.02 0.79
CA ILE A 99 -4.94 17.62 1.34
C ILE A 99 -4.54 16.27 0.75
N ASN A 100 -3.41 16.22 0.05
CA ASN A 100 -2.83 14.97 -0.42
C ASN A 100 -2.22 14.21 0.78
N ALA A 101 -2.76 13.02 1.07
CA ALA A 101 -2.33 12.19 2.20
C ALA A 101 -1.36 11.09 1.73
N GLY A 102 -0.14 11.50 1.37
CA GLY A 102 0.91 10.61 0.92
C GLY A 102 0.53 9.87 -0.37
N ASN A 103 0.65 8.54 -0.38
CA ASN A 103 0.41 7.70 -1.56
C ASN A 103 -1.00 7.07 -1.58
N GLY A 104 -1.94 7.66 -0.83
CA GLY A 104 -3.34 7.20 -0.73
C GLY A 104 -4.36 8.21 -1.26
N ALA A 105 -5.62 7.99 -0.91
CA ALA A 105 -6.72 8.92 -1.19
C ALA A 105 -6.47 10.28 -0.49
N SER A 106 -7.00 11.35 -1.06
CA SER A 106 -6.88 12.68 -0.45
C SER A 106 -7.84 12.86 0.73
N ILE A 107 -7.61 13.87 1.55
CA ILE A 107 -8.53 14.30 2.61
C ILE A 107 -9.11 15.65 2.21
N GLU A 108 -10.44 15.73 2.17
CA GLU A 108 -11.17 16.97 1.96
C GLU A 108 -11.65 17.48 3.32
N VAL A 109 -11.14 18.63 3.76
CA VAL A 109 -11.52 19.22 5.06
C VAL A 109 -12.45 20.40 4.86
N PHE A 110 -13.54 20.43 5.63
CA PHE A 110 -14.59 21.46 5.58
C PHE A 110 -14.64 22.27 6.88
N GLU A 111 -14.49 23.59 6.77
CA GLU A 111 -14.81 24.53 7.84
C GLU A 111 -16.06 25.32 7.46
N TYR A 112 -17.06 25.30 8.33
CA TYR A 112 -18.28 26.10 8.16
C TYR A 112 -18.23 27.32 9.07
N ALA A 113 -18.45 28.51 8.51
CA ALA A 113 -18.63 29.73 9.27
C ALA A 113 -19.89 29.62 10.16
N ASP A 114 -19.84 30.17 11.37
CA ASP A 114 -20.95 30.13 12.33
C ASP A 114 -21.57 28.74 12.55
N ASN A 115 -20.77 27.67 12.42
CA ASN A 115 -21.23 26.28 12.42
C ASN A 115 -22.19 25.95 13.58
N LYS A 116 -23.40 25.50 13.25
CA LYS A 116 -24.44 25.06 14.21
C LYS A 116 -24.55 23.54 14.34
N GLY A 117 -23.60 22.80 13.79
CA GLY A 117 -23.48 21.36 13.96
C GLY A 117 -23.24 20.97 15.44
N SER A 118 -23.53 19.71 15.75
CA SER A 118 -23.27 19.16 17.09
C SER A 118 -21.78 19.26 17.43
N LYS A 119 -21.49 19.69 18.66
CA LYS A 119 -20.14 19.63 19.25
C LYS A 119 -19.95 18.39 20.15
N THR A 120 -21.00 17.60 20.32
CA THR A 120 -20.94 16.33 21.05
C THR A 120 -20.37 15.28 20.12
N TYR A 121 -19.27 14.66 20.52
CA TYR A 121 -18.70 13.53 19.79
C TYR A 121 -19.66 12.33 19.81
N PRO A 122 -19.80 11.61 18.70
CA PRO A 122 -20.63 10.42 18.68
C PRO A 122 -20.01 9.32 19.55
N ASN A 123 -20.86 8.43 20.09
CA ASN A 123 -20.39 7.15 20.61
C ASN A 123 -19.78 6.34 19.46
N THR A 124 -18.84 5.45 19.76
CA THR A 124 -18.12 4.71 18.70
C THR A 124 -19.04 3.76 17.91
N ASP A 125 -20.20 3.42 18.45
CA ASP A 125 -21.24 2.59 17.85
C ASP A 125 -22.37 3.40 17.18
N ASP A 126 -22.33 4.74 17.18
CA ASP A 126 -23.29 5.55 16.44
C ASP A 126 -23.07 5.39 14.93
N ILE A 127 -24.15 5.38 14.14
CA ILE A 127 -24.17 5.07 12.69
C ILE A 127 -23.30 6.03 11.83
N GLY A 128 -22.86 7.17 12.37
CA GLY A 128 -21.94 8.11 11.70
C GLY A 128 -20.55 8.21 12.34
N ALA A 129 -20.28 7.48 13.42
CA ALA A 129 -18.97 7.45 14.05
C ALA A 129 -17.99 6.68 13.15
N SER A 130 -16.88 7.32 12.79
CA SER A 130 -15.87 6.73 11.93
C SER A 130 -14.50 7.36 12.19
N HIS A 131 -13.50 6.89 11.47
CA HIS A 131 -12.11 7.37 11.53
C HIS A 131 -11.41 7.16 10.19
N ILE A 132 -10.32 7.89 9.97
CA ILE A 132 -9.39 7.63 8.86
C ILE A 132 -8.21 6.83 9.42
N ALA A 133 -7.86 5.73 8.74
CA ALA A 133 -6.72 4.89 9.12
C ALA A 133 -5.49 5.21 8.26
N PHE A 134 -4.37 5.49 8.93
CA PHE A 134 -3.09 5.79 8.30
C PHE A 134 -2.12 4.62 8.48
N TYR A 135 -1.64 4.09 7.37
CA TYR A 135 -0.63 3.04 7.40
C TYR A 135 0.74 3.61 7.83
N VAL A 136 1.42 2.92 8.72
CA VAL A 136 2.79 3.22 9.14
C VAL A 136 3.66 1.97 9.07
N ASN A 137 4.93 2.13 8.69
CA ASN A 137 5.87 1.01 8.58
C ASN A 137 6.19 0.40 9.94
N ASP A 138 6.35 1.25 10.96
CA ASP A 138 6.57 0.86 12.35
C ASP A 138 5.62 1.66 13.25
N ILE A 139 4.69 0.95 13.89
CA ILE A 139 3.66 1.58 14.71
C ILE A 139 4.22 2.15 16.02
N HIS A 140 5.29 1.58 16.57
CA HIS A 140 5.88 2.06 17.82
C HIS A 140 6.62 3.37 17.59
N VAL A 141 7.42 3.45 16.52
CA VAL A 141 8.09 4.69 16.11
C VAL A 141 7.08 5.79 15.81
N ALA A 142 6.00 5.47 15.11
CA ALA A 142 4.94 6.44 14.80
C ALA A 142 4.24 6.94 16.09
N VAL A 143 3.92 6.05 17.02
CA VAL A 143 3.30 6.41 18.30
C VAL A 143 4.21 7.30 19.13
N GLU A 144 5.49 6.97 19.26
CA GLU A 144 6.47 7.81 19.98
C GLU A 144 6.57 9.20 19.36
N TYR A 145 6.64 9.28 18.03
CA TYR A 145 6.65 10.55 17.31
C TYR A 145 5.38 11.36 17.58
N LEU A 146 4.18 10.78 17.46
CA LEU A 146 2.92 11.47 17.72
C LEU A 146 2.82 11.93 19.18
N LYS A 147 3.21 11.10 20.15
CA LYS A 147 3.30 11.48 21.57
C LYS A 147 4.24 12.68 21.76
N SER A 148 5.39 12.72 21.07
CA SER A 148 6.33 13.85 21.11
C SER A 148 5.76 15.16 20.56
N LYS A 149 4.76 15.08 19.68
CA LYS A 149 4.02 16.23 19.13
C LYS A 149 2.78 16.61 19.97
N GLY A 150 2.60 15.98 21.14
CA GLY A 150 1.46 16.24 22.03
C GLY A 150 0.14 15.63 21.56
N VAL A 151 0.18 14.68 20.61
CA VAL A 151 -1.02 13.99 20.12
C VAL A 151 -1.47 12.96 21.16
N LYS A 152 -2.77 12.94 21.45
CA LYS A 152 -3.36 12.00 22.40
C LYS A 152 -3.56 10.64 21.74
N ILE A 153 -2.80 9.65 22.20
CA ILE A 153 -2.95 8.23 21.82
C ILE A 153 -3.96 7.56 22.76
N LEU A 154 -4.84 6.72 22.20
CA LEU A 154 -5.88 6.00 22.93
C LEU A 154 -5.44 4.56 23.20
N GLY A 155 -4.71 4.39 24.30
CA GLY A 155 -4.15 3.10 24.71
C GLY A 155 -2.74 2.87 24.14
N GLU A 156 -2.40 1.61 23.92
CA GLU A 156 -1.11 1.19 23.36
C GLU A 156 -1.36 0.37 22.08
N PRO A 157 -0.38 0.30 21.14
CA PRO A 157 -0.48 -0.55 19.97
C PRO A 157 -0.89 -1.98 20.29
N PHE A 158 -1.96 -2.45 19.66
CA PHE A 158 -2.45 -3.82 19.78
C PHE A 158 -2.18 -4.59 18.51
N THR A 159 -1.52 -5.75 18.64
CA THR A 159 -1.27 -6.66 17.52
C THR A 159 -2.25 -7.82 17.55
N THR A 160 -2.97 -8.00 16.45
CA THR A 160 -3.97 -9.06 16.31
C THR A 160 -3.29 -10.43 16.22
N PRO A 161 -3.57 -11.37 17.15
CA PRO A 161 -2.81 -12.62 17.24
C PRO A 161 -3.21 -13.69 16.21
N SER A 162 -4.45 -13.66 15.71
CA SER A 162 -5.00 -14.72 14.86
C SER A 162 -6.15 -14.22 13.98
N GLY A 163 -6.61 -15.05 13.04
CA GLY A 163 -7.68 -14.74 12.10
C GLY A 163 -7.22 -13.94 10.88
N ASP A 164 -8.17 -13.36 10.15
CA ASP A 164 -7.91 -12.66 8.89
C ASP A 164 -6.96 -11.47 9.04
N THR A 165 -6.98 -10.81 10.19
CA THR A 165 -6.11 -9.67 10.51
C THR A 165 -4.87 -10.08 11.32
N ALA A 166 -4.56 -11.37 11.46
CA ALA A 166 -3.37 -11.82 12.19
C ALA A 166 -2.10 -11.11 11.69
N GLY A 167 -1.33 -10.52 12.60
CA GLY A 167 -0.12 -9.75 12.29
C GLY A 167 -0.35 -8.26 12.00
N GLU A 168 -1.60 -7.79 11.97
CA GLU A 168 -1.93 -6.36 11.96
C GLU A 168 -1.81 -5.77 13.37
N SER A 169 -1.04 -4.69 13.49
CA SER A 169 -0.99 -3.81 14.65
C SER A 169 -1.80 -2.55 14.39
N TRP A 170 -2.55 -2.07 15.37
CA TRP A 170 -3.30 -0.83 15.28
C TRP A 170 -3.37 -0.08 16.61
N VAL A 171 -3.61 1.24 16.54
CA VAL A 171 -3.92 2.09 17.69
C VAL A 171 -4.70 3.32 17.24
N TYR A 172 -5.60 3.81 18.08
CA TYR A 172 -6.31 5.06 17.82
C TYR A 172 -5.57 6.27 18.42
N PHE A 173 -5.76 7.44 17.80
CA PHE A 173 -5.35 8.73 18.34
C PHE A 173 -6.42 9.79 18.07
N GLU A 174 -6.35 10.90 18.78
CA GLU A 174 -7.23 12.04 18.59
C GLU A 174 -6.47 13.21 17.94
N THR A 175 -7.10 13.79 16.93
CA THR A 175 -6.68 15.10 16.39
C THR A 175 -6.76 16.19 17.46
N PRO A 176 -6.14 17.37 17.25
CA PRO A 176 -6.23 18.50 18.18
C PRO A 176 -7.66 19.05 18.42
N TRP A 177 -8.65 18.61 17.66
CA TRP A 177 -10.07 18.92 17.85
C TRP A 177 -10.92 17.68 18.18
N GLY A 178 -10.29 16.58 18.62
CA GLY A 178 -10.94 15.41 19.19
C GLY A 178 -11.55 14.41 18.19
N SER A 179 -11.43 14.63 16.88
CA SER A 179 -11.77 13.58 15.90
C SER A 179 -10.83 12.38 16.08
N LYS A 180 -11.40 11.17 16.08
CA LYS A 180 -10.67 9.90 16.20
C LYS A 180 -10.06 9.50 14.85
N MET A 181 -8.81 9.03 14.89
CA MET A 181 -8.03 8.54 13.76
C MET A 181 -7.31 7.25 14.16
N GLU A 182 -6.88 6.45 13.20
CA GLU A 182 -6.19 5.17 13.44
C GLU A 182 -4.79 5.18 12.81
N LEU A 183 -3.82 4.61 13.50
CA LEU A 183 -2.59 4.10 12.90
C LEU A 183 -2.72 2.60 12.72
N VAL A 184 -2.30 2.10 11.58
CA VAL A 184 -2.31 0.66 11.25
C VAL A 184 -0.98 0.23 10.65
N SER A 185 -0.51 -0.98 10.97
CA SER A 185 0.73 -1.53 10.44
C SER A 185 0.63 -3.05 10.26
N TYR A 186 1.13 -3.56 9.14
CA TYR A 186 1.18 -4.99 8.81
C TYR A 186 2.30 -5.25 7.79
N PRO A 187 3.57 -5.01 8.15
CA PRO A 187 4.70 -5.11 7.22
C PRO A 187 4.77 -6.49 6.56
N ASN A 188 4.50 -7.55 7.33
CA ASN A 188 4.52 -8.94 6.88
C ASN A 188 3.20 -9.44 6.27
N GLY A 189 2.26 -8.52 5.98
CA GLY A 189 0.93 -8.85 5.48
C GLY A 189 -0.04 -9.25 6.59
N LYS A 190 -1.32 -9.38 6.22
CA LYS A 190 -2.39 -9.81 7.13
C LYS A 190 -2.62 -11.32 7.05
N GLY A 191 -3.27 -11.89 8.06
CA GLY A 191 -3.56 -13.32 8.14
C GLY A 191 -4.23 -13.90 6.89
N TYR A 192 -5.24 -13.22 6.34
CA TYR A 192 -5.99 -13.68 5.15
C TYR A 192 -5.11 -13.75 3.90
N GLU A 193 -4.09 -12.89 3.77
CA GLU A 193 -3.19 -12.81 2.61
C GLU A 193 -2.35 -14.08 2.44
N LYS A 194 -2.12 -14.84 3.52
CA LYS A 194 -1.37 -16.11 3.50
C LYS A 194 -2.02 -17.19 2.64
N THR A 195 -3.31 -17.06 2.35
CA THR A 195 -4.06 -17.97 1.47
C THR A 195 -3.98 -17.57 -0.01
N HIS A 196 -3.25 -16.50 -0.34
CA HIS A 196 -3.11 -15.95 -1.69
C HIS A 196 -4.48 -15.67 -2.36
N PRO A 197 -5.37 -14.90 -1.71
CA PRO A 197 -6.67 -14.60 -2.27
C PRO A 197 -6.52 -13.82 -3.58
N LYS A 198 -7.42 -14.06 -4.53
CA LYS A 198 -7.46 -13.34 -5.81
C LYS A 198 -7.62 -11.82 -5.62
N THR A 199 -8.27 -11.40 -4.55
CA THR A 199 -8.47 -10.00 -4.20
C THR A 199 -7.92 -9.74 -2.82
N VAL A 200 -7.10 -8.70 -2.70
CA VAL A 200 -6.54 -8.20 -1.44
C VAL A 200 -7.10 -6.81 -1.13
N LEU A 201 -7.12 -6.46 0.16
CA LEU A 201 -7.41 -5.09 0.59
C LEU A 201 -6.36 -4.14 0.02
N TRP A 202 -6.80 -2.96 -0.40
CA TRP A 202 -5.89 -1.91 -0.82
C TRP A 202 -4.93 -1.54 0.33
N SER A 203 -3.66 -1.31 -0.01
CA SER A 203 -2.64 -0.92 0.97
C SER A 203 -1.63 0.04 0.34
N PRO A 204 -1.24 1.12 1.03
CA PRO A 204 -0.15 1.99 0.58
C PRO A 204 1.25 1.41 0.91
N LYS A 205 1.34 0.27 1.60
CA LYS A 205 2.58 -0.37 2.09
C LYS A 205 3.68 -0.49 1.02
N ASN A 206 3.30 -0.66 -0.25
CA ASN A 206 4.21 -1.02 -1.33
C ASN A 206 4.39 0.09 -2.38
N LYS A 207 3.93 1.33 -2.18
CA LYS A 207 4.12 2.40 -3.18
C LYS A 207 5.16 3.45 -2.78
N ALA A 208 6.18 3.54 -3.63
CA ALA A 208 7.34 4.43 -3.63
C ALA A 208 8.18 4.39 -2.36
N ILE A 209 9.07 3.40 -2.31
CA ILE A 209 10.14 3.39 -1.33
C ILE A 209 11.11 4.53 -1.73
N LYS A 210 11.29 5.50 -0.83
CA LYS A 210 12.34 6.51 -0.98
C LYS A 210 13.65 5.80 -1.27
N LYS A 211 14.32 6.21 -2.35
CA LYS A 211 15.69 5.81 -2.72
C LYS A 211 16.53 5.76 -1.46
N THR A 212 16.96 4.56 -1.06
CA THR A 212 17.73 4.38 0.16
C THR A 212 19.19 4.68 -0.12
N ALA A 213 19.96 5.05 0.91
CA ALA A 213 21.41 5.25 0.76
C ALA A 213 22.12 3.99 0.21
N ASP A 214 21.54 2.82 0.45
CA ASP A 214 22.03 1.52 -0.03
C ASP A 214 21.92 1.36 -1.55
N ASP A 215 20.90 1.95 -2.18
CA ASP A 215 20.73 1.90 -3.64
C ASP A 215 21.83 2.69 -4.38
N PHE A 216 22.66 3.46 -3.65
CA PHE A 216 23.79 4.22 -4.17
C PHE A 216 25.15 3.52 -4.08
N ASP A 217 25.23 2.29 -3.54
CA ASP A 217 26.49 1.55 -3.39
C ASP A 217 26.88 0.84 -4.72
N PRO A 218 27.94 1.30 -5.42
CA PRO A 218 28.34 0.71 -6.69
C PRO A 218 28.77 -0.75 -6.58
N LYS A 219 29.31 -1.17 -5.43
CA LYS A 219 29.77 -2.56 -5.23
C LYS A 219 28.58 -3.51 -5.08
N LYS A 220 27.56 -3.10 -4.31
CA LYS A 220 26.30 -3.87 -4.21
C LYS A 220 25.61 -3.97 -5.56
N ASN A 221 25.51 -2.86 -6.30
CA ASN A 221 24.89 -2.83 -7.62
C ASN A 221 25.64 -3.71 -8.63
N THR A 222 26.97 -3.74 -8.56
CA THR A 222 27.78 -4.67 -9.37
C THR A 222 27.49 -6.13 -9.01
N LEU A 223 27.41 -6.46 -7.71
CA LEU A 223 27.10 -7.81 -7.25
C LEU A 223 25.70 -8.28 -7.68
N ILE A 224 24.72 -7.37 -7.71
CA ILE A 224 23.38 -7.63 -8.25
C ILE A 224 23.49 -8.07 -9.73
N VAL A 225 24.26 -7.35 -10.54
CA VAL A 225 24.47 -7.69 -11.96
C VAL A 225 25.21 -9.02 -12.13
N GLU A 226 26.23 -9.31 -11.31
CA GLU A 226 26.92 -10.59 -11.34
C GLU A 226 25.97 -11.76 -11.02
N ASN A 227 25.10 -11.60 -10.03
CA ASN A 227 24.11 -12.61 -9.68
C ASN A 227 22.98 -12.71 -10.72
N HIS A 228 22.60 -11.60 -11.34
CA HIS A 228 21.75 -11.62 -12.53
C HIS A 228 22.38 -12.50 -13.63
N LEU A 229 23.66 -12.33 -13.98
CA LEU A 229 24.30 -13.19 -14.98
C LEU A 229 24.33 -14.67 -14.57
N LYS A 230 24.43 -14.97 -13.26
CA LYS A 230 24.31 -16.36 -12.77
C LYS A 230 22.90 -16.91 -13.01
N ILE A 231 21.85 -16.13 -12.74
CA ILE A 231 20.44 -16.52 -12.99
C ILE A 231 20.24 -16.91 -14.45
N TRP A 232 20.67 -16.05 -15.38
CA TRP A 232 20.48 -16.26 -16.81
C TRP A 232 21.31 -17.41 -17.40
N ASN A 233 22.34 -17.86 -16.66
CA ASN A 233 23.19 -18.99 -17.02
C ASN A 233 22.89 -20.27 -16.24
N GLU A 234 21.96 -20.23 -15.26
CA GLU A 234 21.60 -21.36 -14.40
C GLU A 234 20.53 -22.23 -15.07
N LYS A 235 20.83 -23.53 -15.17
CA LYS A 235 19.97 -24.53 -15.82
C LYS A 235 19.08 -25.25 -14.79
N ASP A 236 19.52 -25.33 -13.54
CA ASP A 236 18.76 -25.91 -12.44
C ASP A 236 17.67 -24.95 -11.96
N GLU A 237 16.41 -25.37 -12.10
CA GLU A 237 15.26 -24.54 -11.76
C GLU A 237 15.19 -24.17 -10.28
N ALA A 238 15.51 -25.11 -9.38
CA ALA A 238 15.45 -24.87 -7.94
C ALA A 238 16.51 -23.85 -7.52
N LYS A 239 17.74 -23.96 -8.04
CA LYS A 239 18.80 -22.98 -7.82
C LYS A 239 18.46 -21.62 -8.43
N ARG A 240 17.90 -21.60 -9.64
CA ARG A 240 17.48 -20.36 -10.31
C ARG A 240 16.40 -19.65 -9.49
N LYS A 241 15.43 -20.37 -8.92
CA LYS A 241 14.39 -19.79 -8.06
C LYS A 241 14.96 -19.12 -6.81
N VAL A 242 15.96 -19.72 -6.17
CA VAL A 242 16.66 -19.11 -5.02
C VAL A 242 17.36 -17.82 -5.43
N LEU A 243 18.07 -17.83 -6.56
CA LEU A 243 18.76 -16.64 -7.06
C LEU A 243 17.78 -15.53 -7.49
N LEU A 244 16.68 -15.88 -8.17
CA LEU A 244 15.63 -14.93 -8.54
C LEU A 244 15.11 -14.17 -7.30
N ASN A 245 14.82 -14.90 -6.23
CA ASN A 245 14.36 -14.30 -4.97
C ASN A 245 15.41 -13.41 -4.29
N GLN A 246 16.71 -13.63 -4.54
CA GLN A 246 17.78 -12.80 -4.01
C GLN A 246 17.97 -11.51 -4.81
N VAL A 247 17.78 -11.55 -6.13
CA VAL A 247 18.14 -10.46 -7.05
C VAL A 247 16.95 -9.58 -7.42
N TYR A 248 15.77 -10.16 -7.63
CA TYR A 248 14.60 -9.46 -8.15
C TYR A 248 13.55 -9.20 -7.07
N ALA A 249 12.80 -8.10 -7.25
CA ALA A 249 11.53 -7.89 -6.57
C ALA A 249 10.51 -8.91 -7.05
N THR A 250 9.56 -9.31 -6.20
CA THR A 250 8.56 -10.34 -6.56
C THR A 250 7.65 -9.91 -7.71
N ASP A 251 7.48 -8.60 -7.87
CA ASP A 251 6.71 -7.92 -8.93
C ASP A 251 7.65 -7.22 -9.94
N VAL A 252 8.86 -7.76 -10.16
CA VAL A 252 9.79 -7.24 -11.17
C VAL A 252 9.13 -7.21 -12.55
N GLU A 253 9.40 -6.14 -13.30
CA GLU A 253 8.99 -6.00 -14.70
C GLU A 253 10.24 -6.09 -15.61
N MET A 254 10.27 -7.06 -16.52
CA MET A 254 11.28 -7.13 -17.59
C MET A 254 10.66 -6.70 -18.91
N VAL A 255 11.19 -5.63 -19.50
CA VAL A 255 10.71 -5.05 -20.75
C VAL A 255 11.70 -5.40 -21.86
N ASP A 256 11.28 -6.29 -22.76
CA ASP A 256 11.94 -6.55 -24.04
C ASP A 256 11.18 -5.82 -25.17
N ARG A 257 11.84 -5.62 -26.31
CA ARG A 257 11.23 -5.01 -27.49
C ARG A 257 9.98 -5.72 -28.01
N HIS A 258 9.78 -7.01 -27.72
CA HIS A 258 8.65 -7.79 -28.23
C HIS A 258 7.61 -8.15 -27.17
N PHE A 259 7.96 -8.10 -25.89
CA PHE A 259 7.08 -8.52 -24.80
C PHE A 259 7.51 -7.91 -23.46
N ILE A 260 6.60 -7.98 -22.49
CA ILE A 260 6.86 -7.67 -21.09
C ILE A 260 6.66 -8.97 -20.30
N ALA A 261 7.60 -9.29 -19.41
CA ALA A 261 7.50 -10.40 -18.47
C ALA A 261 7.36 -9.86 -17.05
N GLU A 262 6.41 -10.39 -16.29
CA GLU A 262 6.12 -9.93 -14.92
C GLU A 262 6.40 -11.02 -13.88
N GLY A 263 7.20 -10.69 -12.87
CA GLY A 263 7.54 -11.59 -11.78
C GLY A 263 8.44 -12.77 -12.17
N PHE A 264 8.63 -13.68 -11.22
CA PHE A 264 9.63 -14.75 -11.34
C PHE A 264 9.27 -15.83 -12.37
N GLU A 265 7.98 -16.13 -12.52
CA GLU A 265 7.53 -17.23 -13.37
C GLU A 265 7.75 -16.91 -14.85
N ASP A 266 7.34 -15.72 -15.30
CA ASP A 266 7.51 -15.29 -16.70
C ASP A 266 8.99 -15.18 -17.07
N ILE A 267 9.81 -14.57 -16.21
CA ILE A 267 11.25 -14.43 -16.44
C ILE A 267 11.91 -15.82 -16.48
N SER A 268 11.60 -16.71 -15.53
CA SER A 268 12.18 -18.07 -15.49
C SER A 268 11.80 -18.87 -16.74
N LYS A 269 10.54 -18.77 -17.19
CA LYS A 269 10.06 -19.41 -18.41
C LYS A 269 10.85 -18.92 -19.63
N PHE A 270 11.04 -17.61 -19.76
CA PHE A 270 11.80 -17.02 -20.86
C PHE A 270 13.27 -17.49 -20.87
N ILE A 271 13.92 -17.53 -19.69
CA ILE A 271 15.29 -18.05 -19.56
C ILE A 271 15.38 -19.50 -20.05
N VAL A 272 14.43 -20.36 -19.65
CA VAL A 272 14.40 -21.78 -20.07
C VAL A 272 14.22 -21.91 -21.59
N GLU A 273 13.31 -21.16 -22.18
CA GLU A 273 13.10 -21.17 -23.63
C GLU A 273 14.37 -20.73 -24.38
N LEU A 274 15.02 -19.68 -23.90
CA LEU A 274 16.26 -19.16 -24.50
C LEU A 274 17.41 -20.17 -24.41
N GLN A 275 17.60 -20.78 -23.24
CA GLN A 275 18.63 -21.80 -23.01
C GLN A 275 18.36 -23.09 -23.80
N THR A 276 17.09 -23.46 -23.98
CA THR A 276 16.71 -24.64 -24.78
C THR A 276 17.06 -24.42 -26.26
N LYS A 277 16.78 -23.23 -26.80
CA LYS A 277 17.11 -22.87 -28.19
C LYS A 277 18.62 -22.72 -28.42
N ASN A 278 19.40 -22.41 -27.38
CA ASN A 278 20.84 -22.11 -27.47
C ASN A 278 21.62 -22.85 -26.37
N SER A 279 21.65 -24.18 -26.42
CA SER A 279 22.07 -25.03 -25.30
C SER A 279 23.55 -24.90 -24.90
N ASP A 280 24.41 -24.46 -25.81
CA ASP A 280 25.85 -24.22 -25.64
C ASP A 280 26.20 -22.74 -25.41
N PHE A 281 25.22 -21.84 -25.42
CA PHE A 281 25.45 -20.41 -25.26
C PHE A 281 25.42 -19.99 -23.79
N ARG A 282 26.16 -18.92 -23.47
CA ARG A 282 26.15 -18.28 -22.16
C ARG A 282 26.22 -16.77 -22.27
N PHE A 283 25.62 -16.09 -21.29
CA PHE A 283 25.78 -14.66 -21.11
C PHE A 283 27.10 -14.35 -20.41
N SER A 284 27.78 -13.29 -20.85
CA SER A 284 28.94 -12.73 -20.14
C SER A 284 28.94 -11.20 -20.22
N ALA A 285 29.48 -10.56 -19.17
CA ALA A 285 29.59 -9.11 -19.09
C ALA A 285 30.72 -8.60 -20.00
N LYS A 286 30.48 -7.53 -20.75
CA LYS A 286 31.51 -6.70 -21.39
C LYS A 286 31.92 -5.56 -20.48
N SER A 287 30.95 -4.81 -19.96
CA SER A 287 31.18 -3.73 -19.00
C SER A 287 29.94 -3.51 -18.15
N ILE A 288 30.15 -2.94 -16.97
CA ILE A 288 29.10 -2.56 -16.02
C ILE A 288 29.32 -1.11 -15.65
N GLU A 289 28.27 -0.30 -15.77
CA GLU A 289 28.28 1.09 -15.35
C GLU A 289 27.16 1.32 -14.35
N THR A 290 27.49 1.95 -13.24
CA THR A 290 26.51 2.28 -12.20
C THR A 290 26.34 3.79 -12.12
N ASN A 291 25.10 4.23 -11.90
CA ASN A 291 24.76 5.61 -11.59
C ASN A 291 23.61 5.59 -10.59
N HIS A 292 23.95 5.79 -9.31
CA HIS A 292 23.01 5.59 -8.21
C HIS A 292 22.36 4.21 -8.33
N ASN A 293 21.02 4.15 -8.32
CA ASN A 293 20.23 2.94 -8.37
C ASN A 293 19.97 2.42 -9.80
N ILE A 294 20.62 3.02 -10.80
CA ILE A 294 20.56 2.58 -12.19
C ILE A 294 21.86 1.88 -12.54
N VAL A 295 21.75 0.74 -13.21
CA VAL A 295 22.92 0.02 -13.73
C VAL A 295 22.73 -0.22 -15.22
N ARG A 296 23.80 -0.05 -15.99
CA ARG A 296 23.89 -0.51 -17.38
C ARG A 296 24.86 -1.67 -17.43
N LEU A 297 24.37 -2.84 -17.84
CA LEU A 297 25.19 -4.00 -18.17
C LEU A 297 25.28 -4.09 -19.69
N TYR A 298 26.47 -3.96 -20.24
CA TYR A 298 26.72 -4.37 -21.63
C TYR A 298 27.12 -5.85 -21.62
N TRP A 299 26.44 -6.67 -22.40
CA TRP A 299 26.62 -8.12 -22.37
C TRP A 299 26.81 -8.73 -23.76
N GLN A 300 27.29 -9.96 -23.77
CA GLN A 300 27.36 -10.81 -24.96
C GLN A 300 26.80 -12.19 -24.65
N PHE A 301 26.21 -12.80 -25.67
CA PHE A 301 25.58 -14.11 -25.62
C PHE A 301 26.07 -14.95 -26.81
N GLY A 302 26.68 -16.09 -26.49
CA GLY A 302 27.31 -16.94 -27.50
C GLY A 302 27.96 -18.17 -26.91
N SER A 303 28.46 -19.04 -27.79
CA SER A 303 29.22 -20.23 -27.41
C SER A 303 30.65 -19.87 -27.01
N LYS A 304 31.38 -20.83 -26.45
CA LYS A 304 32.80 -20.62 -26.07
C LYS A 304 33.69 -20.23 -27.26
N SER A 305 33.38 -20.73 -28.47
CA SER A 305 34.15 -20.41 -29.68
C SER A 305 33.71 -19.12 -30.36
N LYS A 306 32.46 -18.70 -30.16
CA LYS A 306 31.90 -17.44 -30.69
C LYS A 306 31.08 -16.74 -29.60
N PRO A 307 31.72 -16.03 -28.66
CA PRO A 307 31.04 -15.52 -27.46
C PRO A 307 30.11 -14.32 -27.71
N SER A 308 30.21 -13.64 -28.86
CA SER A 308 29.44 -12.43 -29.19
C SER A 308 28.53 -12.63 -30.41
N VAL A 309 27.82 -13.76 -30.50
CA VAL A 309 26.84 -14.02 -31.58
C VAL A 309 25.66 -13.05 -31.50
N VAL A 310 25.27 -12.72 -30.27
CA VAL A 310 24.32 -11.67 -29.92
C VAL A 310 24.97 -10.81 -28.84
N SER A 311 24.73 -9.51 -28.87
CA SER A 311 25.10 -8.59 -27.78
C SER A 311 23.99 -7.59 -27.54
N GLY A 312 24.07 -6.91 -26.41
CA GLY A 312 23.08 -5.95 -26.00
C GLY A 312 23.48 -5.22 -24.73
N MET A 313 22.51 -4.45 -24.23
CA MET A 313 22.61 -3.70 -23.00
C MET A 313 21.34 -3.88 -22.19
N ASP A 314 21.50 -4.21 -20.91
CA ASP A 314 20.43 -4.26 -19.94
C ASP A 314 20.52 -3.05 -19.02
N LEU A 315 19.40 -2.35 -18.83
CA LEU A 315 19.27 -1.26 -17.88
C LEU A 315 18.43 -1.70 -16.68
N PHE A 316 19.03 -1.64 -15.51
CA PHE A 316 18.43 -2.05 -14.24
C PHE A 316 17.94 -0.82 -13.49
N VAL A 317 16.72 -0.91 -12.95
CA VAL A 317 16.24 -0.01 -11.90
C VAL A 317 16.20 -0.80 -10.60
N ILE A 318 17.07 -0.43 -9.66
CA ILE A 318 17.20 -1.08 -8.36
C ILE A 318 16.45 -0.26 -7.32
N GLU A 319 15.66 -0.94 -6.49
CA GLU A 319 14.98 -0.38 -5.34
C GLU A 319 15.08 -1.39 -4.19
N ASN A 320 15.51 -0.94 -3.01
CA ASN A 320 15.66 -1.80 -1.81
C ASN A 320 16.60 -2.98 -2.04
N ASN A 321 17.75 -2.71 -2.68
CA ASN A 321 18.73 -3.74 -3.03
C ASN A 321 18.18 -4.86 -3.94
N LYS A 322 17.05 -4.64 -4.63
CA LYS A 322 16.44 -5.58 -5.57
C LYS A 322 16.14 -4.92 -6.90
N VAL A 323 16.22 -5.68 -7.98
CA VAL A 323 15.86 -5.20 -9.32
C VAL A 323 14.33 -5.16 -9.43
N GLN A 324 13.79 -3.94 -9.58
CA GLN A 324 12.36 -3.68 -9.77
C GLN A 324 12.00 -3.64 -11.25
N LYS A 325 12.88 -3.07 -12.09
CA LYS A 325 12.71 -3.06 -13.55
C LYS A 325 13.99 -3.46 -14.27
N LEU A 326 13.83 -4.20 -15.35
CA LEU A 326 14.90 -4.62 -16.24
C LEU A 326 14.51 -4.29 -17.69
N TYR A 327 15.23 -3.37 -18.32
CA TYR A 327 15.01 -3.01 -19.73
C TYR A 327 16.09 -3.65 -20.59
N VAL A 328 15.69 -4.44 -21.58
CA VAL A 328 16.60 -5.21 -22.44
C VAL A 328 16.69 -4.55 -23.81
N PHE A 329 17.91 -4.20 -24.22
CA PHE A 329 18.20 -3.66 -25.55
C PHE A 329 19.17 -4.59 -26.28
N LEU A 330 18.82 -5.00 -27.50
CA LEU A 330 19.72 -5.75 -28.37
C LEU A 330 20.48 -4.79 -29.29
N ASP A 331 21.78 -5.03 -29.46
CA ASP A 331 22.56 -4.32 -30.46
C ASP A 331 22.05 -4.70 -31.87
N GLN A 332 21.93 -3.72 -32.76
CA GLN A 332 21.65 -4.01 -34.16
C GLN A 332 22.90 -4.62 -34.80
N LYS A 333 22.71 -5.66 -35.61
CA LYS A 333 23.79 -6.11 -36.51
C LYS A 333 23.86 -5.10 -37.65
N GLU A 334 24.99 -4.40 -37.75
CA GLU A 334 25.33 -3.60 -38.94
C GLU A 334 25.35 -4.46 -40.21
#